data_AF-A0AAV4SXW7-F1
#
_entry.id   AF-A0AAV4SXW7-F1
#
_cell.length_a   1.000
_cell.length_b   1.000
_cell.length_c   1.000
_cell.angle_alpha   90.00
_cell.angle_beta   90.00
_cell.angle_gamma   90.00
#
_symmetry.space_group_name_H-M   'P 1'
#
loop_
_entity.id
_entity.type
_entity.pdbx_description
1 polymer ?
#
loop_
_entity_poly.entity_id
_entity_poly.type
_entity_poly.pdbx_seq_one_letter_code
_entity_poly.pdbx_strand_id
1 'polypeptide(L)'
;MARPRGTKFTYLTNNLENDEIIDFWDLNVNFQLRIAKYVNSWKINQEKSQLLFYKLDVTGSPMITVSIKITKYLEVQVFIRNNRIEDAYLETFLDSNCLLKYWNQLKKLLKFFGSDAVSTLKHSIDFYIAEAFDNLCNCLDNLAGEDDTKSLRDKLQFLINQVGLLRCNIYSEYTVEVAFSIYLCSSSCYKEIENSGCLSIPTEKELLKLIEKSSVKKG
;
A
#
# COMPACT_ATOMS: atom_id res chain seq x y z
N MET A 1 -30.54 -6.73 -58.52
CA MET A 1 -29.43 -6.22 -57.67
C MET A 1 -29.92 -6.08 -56.24
N ALA A 2 -29.61 -7.04 -55.38
CA ALA A 2 -30.07 -7.07 -53.99
C ALA A 2 -29.02 -6.40 -53.08
N ARG A 3 -29.44 -5.45 -52.24
CA ARG A 3 -28.59 -4.79 -51.24
C ARG A 3 -28.35 -5.74 -50.06
N PRO A 4 -27.13 -5.84 -49.50
CA PRO A 4 -26.91 -6.64 -48.30
C PRO A 4 -27.53 -5.93 -47.09
N ARG A 5 -28.32 -6.67 -46.31
CA ARG A 5 -28.82 -6.22 -45.01
C ARG A 5 -27.64 -6.16 -44.05
N GLY A 6 -27.28 -4.96 -43.62
CA GLY A 6 -26.28 -4.74 -42.58
C GLY A 6 -26.76 -5.36 -41.27
N THR A 7 -25.97 -6.31 -40.77
CA THR A 7 -26.13 -6.88 -39.43
C THR A 7 -25.81 -5.78 -38.42
N LYS A 8 -26.83 -5.24 -37.76
CA LYS A 8 -26.65 -4.35 -36.61
C LYS A 8 -26.06 -5.17 -35.47
N PHE A 9 -24.78 -4.94 -35.15
CA PHE A 9 -24.21 -5.32 -33.87
C PHE A 9 -24.88 -4.45 -32.79
N THR A 10 -25.85 -5.03 -32.09
CA THR A 10 -26.40 -4.46 -30.87
C THR A 10 -25.32 -4.51 -29.78
N TYR A 11 -24.78 -3.35 -29.43
CA TYR A 11 -24.00 -3.16 -28.22
C TYR A 11 -24.90 -3.51 -27.03
N LEU A 12 -24.66 -4.67 -26.42
CA LEU A 12 -25.19 -5.00 -25.10
C LEU A 12 -24.48 -4.10 -24.08
N THR A 13 -25.09 -2.95 -23.78
CA THR A 13 -24.85 -2.24 -22.52
C THR A 13 -25.49 -3.05 -21.40
N ASN A 14 -24.85 -4.16 -21.02
CA ASN A 14 -25.23 -4.96 -19.87
C ASN A 14 -24.57 -4.37 -18.61
N ASN A 15 -25.39 -4.15 -17.59
CA ASN A 15 -25.08 -3.90 -16.18
C ASN A 15 -23.64 -4.29 -15.78
N LEU A 16 -22.76 -3.31 -15.71
CA LEU A 16 -21.39 -3.44 -15.16
C LEU A 16 -21.39 -3.44 -13.62
N GLU A 17 -22.43 -3.96 -12.97
CA GLU A 17 -22.58 -3.94 -11.51
C GLU A 17 -21.89 -5.11 -10.81
N ASN A 18 -21.61 -6.21 -11.51
CA ASN A 18 -20.87 -7.32 -10.89
C ASN A 18 -19.35 -7.08 -11.01
N ASP A 19 -18.67 -6.86 -9.88
CA ASP A 19 -17.21 -6.70 -9.79
C ASP A 19 -16.48 -8.04 -9.57
N GLU A 20 -17.18 -9.15 -9.41
CA GLU A 20 -16.58 -10.48 -9.25
C GLU A 20 -16.06 -11.06 -10.58
N ILE A 21 -14.98 -11.83 -10.50
CA ILE A 21 -14.42 -12.66 -11.58
C ILE A 21 -14.83 -14.10 -11.29
N ILE A 22 -15.63 -14.68 -12.18
CA ILE A 22 -16.22 -16.01 -11.95
C ILE A 22 -15.14 -17.10 -12.06
N ASP A 23 -14.34 -17.03 -13.11
CA ASP A 23 -13.26 -17.97 -13.39
C ASP A 23 -12.22 -17.31 -14.33
N PHE A 24 -11.18 -18.09 -14.69
CA PHE A 24 -10.17 -17.60 -15.63
C PHE A 24 -10.75 -17.32 -17.02
N TRP A 25 -11.79 -18.03 -17.47
CA TRP A 25 -12.38 -17.79 -18.78
C TRP A 25 -13.09 -16.43 -18.82
N ASP A 26 -13.86 -16.11 -17.78
CA ASP A 26 -14.48 -14.80 -17.57
C ASP A 26 -13.43 -13.69 -17.57
N LEU A 27 -12.33 -13.87 -16.80
CA LEU A 27 -11.20 -12.94 -16.83
C LEU A 27 -10.67 -12.74 -18.25
N ASN A 28 -10.41 -13.85 -18.96
CA ASN A 28 -9.74 -13.85 -20.25
C ASN A 28 -10.57 -13.21 -21.37
N VAL A 29 -11.90 -13.34 -21.31
CA VAL A 29 -12.84 -12.76 -22.28
C VAL A 29 -13.11 -11.29 -21.96
N ASN A 30 -13.23 -10.93 -20.68
CA ASN A 30 -13.79 -9.63 -20.29
C ASN A 30 -12.76 -8.58 -19.87
N PHE A 31 -11.48 -8.94 -19.67
CA PHE A 31 -10.50 -7.97 -19.15
C PHE A 31 -10.38 -6.72 -20.02
N GLN A 32 -10.33 -6.84 -21.35
CA GLN A 32 -10.19 -5.67 -22.22
C GLN A 32 -11.31 -4.66 -22.00
N LEU A 33 -12.56 -5.12 -21.82
CA LEU A 33 -13.71 -4.25 -21.57
C LEU A 33 -13.68 -3.68 -20.14
N ARG A 34 -13.35 -4.50 -19.15
CA ARG A 34 -13.43 -4.15 -17.71
C ARG A 34 -12.30 -3.22 -17.24
N ILE A 35 -11.11 -3.34 -17.85
CA ILE A 35 -9.90 -2.64 -17.40
C ILE A 35 -9.19 -1.87 -18.52
N ALA A 36 -9.84 -1.60 -19.66
CA ALA A 36 -9.31 -0.83 -20.80
C ALA A 36 -8.47 0.39 -20.37
N LYS A 37 -9.01 1.19 -19.45
CA LYS A 37 -8.39 2.45 -18.99
C LYS A 37 -7.06 2.26 -18.27
N TYR A 38 -6.82 1.07 -17.70
CA TYR A 38 -5.64 0.77 -16.88
C TYR A 38 -4.55 0.04 -17.68
N VAL A 39 -4.87 -0.49 -18.86
CA VAL A 39 -3.95 -1.33 -19.64
C VAL A 39 -3.22 -0.60 -20.76
N ASN A 40 -3.49 0.69 -21.00
CA ASN A 40 -2.91 1.45 -22.11
C ASN A 40 -1.37 1.47 -22.13
N SER A 41 -0.72 1.47 -20.95
CA SER A 41 0.74 1.44 -20.81
C SER A 41 1.31 0.03 -20.68
N TRP A 42 0.47 -0.99 -20.72
CA TRP A 42 0.85 -2.39 -20.55
C TRP A 42 0.87 -3.12 -21.89
N LYS A 43 1.86 -4.00 -22.06
CA LYS A 43 1.80 -5.09 -23.03
C LYS A 43 1.09 -6.27 -22.39
N ILE A 44 0.35 -7.01 -23.20
CA ILE A 44 -0.50 -8.10 -22.73
C ILE A 44 -0.19 -9.33 -23.56
N ASN A 45 0.15 -10.43 -22.90
CA ASN A 45 0.26 -11.75 -23.51
C ASN A 45 -0.85 -12.64 -22.92
N GLN A 46 -1.69 -13.16 -23.80
CA GLN A 46 -2.87 -13.93 -23.46
C GLN A 46 -2.67 -15.38 -23.92
N GLU A 47 -2.65 -16.30 -22.97
CA GLU A 47 -2.46 -17.73 -23.23
C GLU A 47 -3.62 -18.55 -22.64
N LYS A 48 -3.69 -19.83 -23.02
CA LYS A 48 -4.76 -20.74 -22.54
C LYS A 48 -4.77 -20.92 -21.02
N SER A 49 -3.62 -20.77 -20.37
CA SER A 49 -3.44 -21.08 -18.95
C SER A 49 -2.92 -19.91 -18.10
N GLN A 50 -2.69 -18.76 -18.73
CA GLN A 50 -2.19 -17.58 -18.05
C GLN A 50 -2.53 -16.30 -18.83
N LEU A 51 -2.70 -15.21 -18.08
CA LEU A 51 -2.79 -13.85 -18.61
C LEU A 51 -1.64 -13.03 -18.02
N LEU A 52 -0.80 -12.46 -18.88
CA LEU A 52 0.40 -11.74 -18.50
C LEU A 52 0.28 -10.28 -18.93
N PHE A 53 0.35 -9.37 -17.97
CA PHE A 53 0.55 -7.94 -18.20
C PHE A 53 2.01 -7.62 -17.93
N TYR A 54 2.68 -6.89 -18.81
CA TYR A 54 4.06 -6.49 -18.58
C TYR A 54 4.40 -5.12 -19.18
N LYS A 55 5.39 -4.45 -18.61
CA LYS A 55 6.01 -3.25 -19.19
C LYS A 55 7.43 -3.57 -19.61
N LEU A 56 7.85 -2.97 -20.72
CA LEU A 56 9.21 -3.09 -21.25
C LEU A 56 9.91 -1.75 -21.15
N ASP A 57 11.15 -1.78 -20.69
CA ASP A 57 12.10 -0.71 -20.90
C ASP A 57 13.05 -1.15 -22.02
N VAL A 58 13.13 -0.32 -23.06
CA VAL A 58 13.98 -0.52 -24.24
C VAL A 58 15.10 0.53 -24.30
N THR A 59 15.22 1.39 -23.28
CA THR A 59 16.28 2.40 -23.20
C THR A 59 17.59 1.74 -22.76
N GLY A 60 18.26 1.08 -23.72
CA GLY A 60 19.49 0.31 -23.49
C GLY A 60 19.26 -1.17 -23.74
N SER A 61 19.46 -2.01 -22.73
CA SER A 61 19.18 -3.46 -22.82
C SER A 61 17.69 -3.71 -22.58
N PRO A 62 16.94 -4.27 -23.56
CA PRO A 62 15.52 -4.56 -23.37
C PRO A 62 15.29 -5.43 -22.15
N MET A 63 14.48 -4.94 -21.21
CA MET A 63 14.13 -5.67 -19.99
C MET A 63 12.67 -5.48 -19.62
N ILE A 64 12.10 -6.49 -18.98
CA ILE A 64 10.78 -6.38 -18.36
C ILE A 64 10.95 -5.64 -17.03
N THR A 65 10.41 -4.42 -16.94
CA THR A 65 10.50 -3.63 -15.71
C THR A 65 9.52 -4.12 -14.66
N VAL A 66 8.32 -4.47 -15.09
CA VAL A 66 7.28 -5.04 -14.22
C VAL A 66 6.42 -6.01 -15.01
N SER A 67 5.98 -7.08 -14.36
CA SER A 67 4.98 -7.99 -14.91
C SER A 67 4.02 -8.51 -13.85
N ILE A 68 2.74 -8.60 -14.21
CA ILE A 68 1.68 -9.23 -13.42
C ILE A 68 1.20 -10.44 -14.22
N LYS A 69 1.41 -11.63 -13.66
CA LYS A 69 0.96 -12.91 -14.22
C LYS A 69 -0.22 -13.41 -13.42
N ILE A 70 -1.30 -13.79 -14.10
CA ILE A 70 -2.48 -14.41 -13.52
C ILE A 70 -2.61 -15.81 -14.12
N THR A 71 -2.61 -16.85 -13.28
CA THR A 71 -2.72 -18.24 -13.75
C THR A 71 -4.18 -18.63 -14.02
N LYS A 72 -4.40 -19.80 -14.62
CA LYS A 72 -5.74 -20.40 -14.78
C LYS A 72 -6.50 -20.65 -13.47
N TYR A 73 -5.81 -20.63 -12.33
CA TYR A 73 -6.40 -20.75 -11.01
C TYR A 73 -6.62 -19.38 -10.35
N LEU A 74 -6.49 -18.29 -11.11
CA LEU A 74 -6.58 -16.90 -10.65
C LEU A 74 -5.48 -16.49 -9.64
N GLU A 75 -4.44 -17.30 -9.47
CA GLU A 75 -3.26 -16.93 -8.67
C GLU A 75 -2.50 -15.80 -9.35
N VAL A 76 -2.18 -14.77 -8.58
CA VAL A 76 -1.44 -13.59 -9.05
C VAL A 76 0.02 -13.68 -8.64
N GLN A 77 0.91 -13.47 -9.60
CA GLN A 77 2.35 -13.32 -9.38
C GLN A 77 2.80 -11.99 -9.96
N VAL A 78 3.47 -11.17 -9.16
CA VAL A 78 4.04 -9.90 -9.62
C VAL A 78 5.56 -10.01 -9.57
N PHE A 79 6.20 -9.53 -10.64
CA PHE A 79 7.64 -9.43 -10.74
C PHE A 79 8.03 -8.00 -11.07
N ILE A 80 9.06 -7.48 -10.43
CA ILE A 80 9.67 -6.20 -10.76
C ILE A 80 11.14 -6.44 -11.04
N ARG A 81 11.59 -6.11 -12.26
CA ARG A 81 12.96 -6.38 -12.75
C ARG A 81 13.39 -7.82 -12.48
N ASN A 82 12.53 -8.77 -12.85
CA ASN A 82 12.67 -10.23 -12.63
C ASN A 82 12.67 -10.71 -11.18
N ASN A 83 12.55 -9.84 -10.18
CA ASN A 83 12.39 -10.24 -8.79
C ASN A 83 10.91 -10.45 -8.47
N ARG A 84 10.55 -11.63 -7.98
CA ARG A 84 9.19 -11.92 -7.53
C ARG A 84 8.90 -11.13 -6.26
N ILE A 85 7.75 -10.46 -6.23
CA ILE A 85 7.24 -9.78 -5.06
C ILE A 85 6.69 -10.80 -4.07
N GLU A 86 6.96 -10.59 -2.79
CA GLU A 86 6.49 -11.47 -1.72
C GLU A 86 4.97 -11.47 -1.62
N ASP A 87 4.42 -12.66 -1.33
CA ASP A 87 2.97 -12.87 -1.28
C ASP A 87 2.32 -11.98 -0.20
N ALA A 88 2.97 -11.82 0.96
CA ALA A 88 2.51 -10.93 2.04
C ALA A 88 2.31 -9.47 1.59
N TYR A 89 3.10 -8.99 0.63
CA TYR A 89 2.91 -7.66 0.07
C TYR A 89 1.72 -7.63 -0.92
N LEU A 90 1.56 -8.69 -1.71
CA LEU A 90 0.42 -8.82 -2.65
C LEU A 90 -0.92 -8.93 -1.93
N GLU A 91 -0.96 -9.49 -0.72
CA GLU A 91 -2.13 -9.51 0.16
C GLU A 91 -2.66 -8.12 0.52
N THR A 92 -1.90 -7.05 0.33
CA THR A 92 -2.42 -5.67 0.49
C THR A 92 -3.35 -5.25 -0.66
N PHE A 93 -3.23 -5.90 -1.81
CA PHE A 93 -4.06 -5.68 -3.00
C PHE A 93 -5.11 -6.77 -3.22
N LEU A 94 -4.84 -7.96 -2.69
CA LEU A 94 -5.59 -9.20 -2.85
C LEU A 94 -6.09 -9.71 -1.49
N ASP A 95 -6.60 -10.93 -1.43
CA ASP A 95 -6.83 -11.63 -0.17
C ASP A 95 -5.60 -12.48 0.22
N SER A 96 -5.63 -13.09 1.41
CA SER A 96 -4.54 -13.90 2.00
C SER A 96 -4.02 -15.09 1.17
N ASN A 97 -4.70 -15.43 0.07
CA ASN A 97 -4.31 -16.51 -0.83
C ASN A 97 -3.79 -16.00 -2.18
N CYS A 98 -3.58 -14.69 -2.32
CA CYS A 98 -3.16 -14.03 -3.56
C CYS A 98 -4.00 -14.43 -4.80
N LEU A 99 -5.27 -14.78 -4.58
CA LEU A 99 -6.21 -15.08 -5.66
C LEU A 99 -6.93 -13.81 -6.10
N LEU A 100 -7.04 -13.64 -7.41
CA LEU A 100 -7.80 -12.57 -8.01
C LEU A 100 -9.29 -12.94 -8.07
N LYS A 101 -10.10 -12.34 -7.19
CA LYS A 101 -11.55 -12.57 -7.12
C LYS A 101 -12.36 -11.44 -7.71
N TYR A 102 -11.80 -10.22 -7.75
CA TYR A 102 -12.54 -9.02 -8.13
C TYR A 102 -11.83 -8.19 -9.20
N TRP A 103 -12.58 -7.62 -10.12
CA TRP A 103 -12.07 -6.69 -11.12
C TRP A 103 -11.42 -5.46 -10.49
N ASN A 104 -11.93 -4.98 -9.34
CA ASN A 104 -11.30 -3.87 -8.62
C ASN A 104 -9.91 -4.21 -8.07
N GLN A 105 -9.66 -5.46 -7.66
CA GLN A 105 -8.32 -5.90 -7.25
C GLN A 105 -7.33 -5.79 -8.43
N LEU A 106 -7.74 -6.24 -9.62
CA LEU A 106 -6.91 -6.13 -10.82
C LEU A 106 -6.63 -4.67 -11.20
N LYS A 107 -7.64 -3.79 -11.09
CA LYS A 107 -7.48 -2.34 -11.33
C LYS A 107 -6.45 -1.73 -10.36
N LYS A 108 -6.52 -2.08 -9.08
CA LYS A 108 -5.58 -1.61 -8.05
C LYS A 108 -4.16 -2.08 -8.36
N LEU A 109 -3.97 -3.36 -8.68
CA LEU A 109 -2.68 -3.92 -9.07
C LEU A 109 -2.09 -3.18 -10.27
N LEU A 110 -2.84 -3.06 -11.37
CA LEU A 110 -2.38 -2.39 -12.59
C LEU A 110 -2.07 -0.92 -12.38
N LYS A 111 -2.86 -0.22 -11.56
CA LYS A 111 -2.62 1.19 -11.22
C LYS A 111 -1.35 1.36 -10.38
N PHE A 112 -1.21 0.53 -9.34
CA PHE A 112 -0.07 0.61 -8.43
C PHE A 112 1.22 0.25 -9.13
N PHE A 113 1.32 -0.99 -9.63
CA PHE A 113 2.49 -1.52 -10.31
C PHE A 113 2.74 -0.90 -11.69
N GLY A 114 1.73 -0.23 -12.25
CA GLY A 114 1.82 0.52 -13.51
C GLY A 114 2.16 1.99 -13.33
N SER A 115 2.37 2.48 -12.11
CA SER A 115 2.94 3.82 -11.91
C SER A 115 4.45 3.77 -12.14
N ASP A 116 5.03 4.80 -12.74
CA ASP A 116 6.50 4.86 -12.98
C ASP A 116 7.29 5.02 -11.65
N ALA A 117 6.57 5.11 -10.53
CA ALA A 117 7.08 5.31 -9.19
C ALA A 117 7.26 4.01 -8.38
N VAL A 118 7.06 2.83 -8.97
CA VAL A 118 7.23 1.58 -8.24
C VAL A 118 8.72 1.32 -8.04
N SER A 119 9.28 1.94 -7.01
CA SER A 119 10.52 1.50 -6.42
C SER A 119 10.27 0.08 -5.90
N THR A 120 11.00 -0.89 -6.41
CA THR A 120 11.24 -2.11 -5.65
C THR A 120 11.73 -1.68 -4.28
N LEU A 121 10.95 -1.95 -3.24
CA LEU A 121 11.50 -2.07 -1.91
C LEU A 121 12.60 -3.13 -2.04
N LYS A 122 13.86 -2.68 -2.04
CA LYS A 122 15.03 -3.57 -2.15
C LYS A 122 15.15 -4.46 -0.91
N HIS A 123 14.52 -4.04 0.18
CA HIS A 123 14.54 -4.65 1.50
C HIS A 123 13.14 -4.66 2.11
N SER A 124 12.96 -5.39 3.21
CA SER A 124 11.70 -5.41 3.95
C SER A 124 11.34 -4.02 4.48
N ILE A 125 10.06 -3.81 4.81
CA ILE A 125 9.61 -2.57 5.47
C ILE A 125 10.37 -2.36 6.78
N ASP A 126 10.61 -3.44 7.54
CA ASP A 126 11.39 -3.39 8.79
C ASP A 126 12.82 -2.86 8.59
N PHE A 127 13.46 -3.19 7.46
CA PHE A 127 14.77 -2.65 7.12
C PHE A 127 14.71 -1.13 6.98
N TYR A 128 13.72 -0.62 6.24
CA TYR A 128 13.58 0.83 6.03
C TYR A 128 13.19 1.56 7.31
N ILE A 129 12.38 0.95 8.18
CA ILE A 129 12.07 1.53 9.49
C ILE A 129 13.32 1.59 10.36
N ALA A 130 14.15 0.53 10.36
CA ALA A 130 15.42 0.52 11.09
C ALA A 130 16.40 1.57 10.55
N GLU A 131 16.56 1.65 9.22
CA GLU A 131 17.41 2.64 8.56
C GLU A 131 16.95 4.07 8.86
N ALA A 132 15.64 4.34 8.82
CA ALA A 132 15.08 5.64 9.16
C ALA A 132 15.35 6.01 10.63
N PHE A 133 15.18 5.04 11.54
CA PHE A 133 15.46 5.23 12.96
C PHE A 133 16.93 5.58 13.20
N ASP A 134 17.85 4.80 12.64
CA ASP A 134 19.30 5.01 12.80
C ASP A 134 19.74 6.36 12.22
N ASN A 135 19.21 6.73 11.06
CA ASN A 135 19.49 8.03 10.44
C ASN A 135 19.00 9.20 11.31
N LEU A 136 17.83 9.09 11.92
CA LEU A 136 17.30 10.13 12.81
C LEU A 136 18.13 10.24 14.11
N CYS A 137 18.52 9.12 14.71
CA CYS A 137 19.43 9.11 15.86
C CYS A 137 20.78 9.77 15.52
N ASN A 138 21.38 9.40 14.39
CA ASN A 138 22.61 10.02 13.92
C ASN A 138 22.45 11.54 13.70
N CYS A 139 21.33 11.98 13.13
CA CYS A 139 21.04 13.41 12.98
C CYS A 139 20.95 14.12 14.34
N LEU A 140 20.30 13.49 15.33
CA LEU A 140 20.15 14.01 16.68
C LEU A 140 21.51 14.17 17.38
N ASP A 141 22.37 13.14 17.28
CA ASP A 141 23.70 13.12 17.91
C ASP A 141 24.64 14.17 17.29
N ASN A 142 24.47 14.45 16.01
CA ASN A 142 25.28 15.43 15.27
C ASN A 142 24.79 16.88 15.42
N LEU A 143 23.68 17.14 16.13
CA LEU A 143 23.26 18.51 16.43
C LEU A 143 24.18 19.11 17.50
N ALA A 144 25.15 19.90 17.04
CA ALA A 144 26.01 20.71 17.88
C ALA A 144 25.18 21.68 18.73
N GLY A 145 25.53 21.81 20.02
CA GLY A 145 24.74 22.44 21.07
C GLY A 145 24.62 23.97 21.01
N GLU A 146 24.26 24.54 19.86
CA GLU A 146 23.82 25.93 19.77
C GLU A 146 22.35 26.03 20.27
N ASP A 147 22.02 27.11 20.99
CA ASP A 147 20.68 27.31 21.58
C ASP A 147 19.54 27.27 20.53
N ASP A 148 19.83 27.66 19.28
CA ASP A 148 18.88 27.61 18.17
C ASP A 148 18.51 26.17 17.73
N THR A 149 19.28 25.16 18.16
CA THR A 149 19.02 23.75 17.83
C THR A 149 18.05 23.07 18.77
N LYS A 150 17.66 23.68 19.90
CA LYS A 150 16.79 23.04 20.90
C LYS A 150 15.44 22.62 20.32
N SER A 151 14.77 23.51 19.59
CA SER A 151 13.47 23.20 18.96
C SER A 151 13.60 22.08 17.92
N LEU A 152 14.71 22.03 17.19
CA LEU A 152 14.97 20.99 16.20
C LEU A 152 15.25 19.65 16.88
N ARG A 153 16.01 19.65 17.98
CA ARG A 153 16.26 18.48 18.82
C ARG A 153 14.96 17.87 19.34
N ASP A 154 14.05 18.69 19.86
CA ASP A 154 12.75 18.22 20.35
C ASP A 154 11.90 17.60 19.23
N LYS A 155 11.90 18.21 18.03
CA LYS A 155 11.20 17.67 16.85
C LYS A 155 11.80 16.35 16.37
N LEU A 156 13.12 16.23 16.34
CA LEU A 156 13.79 14.97 15.97
C LEU A 156 13.51 13.88 17.01
N GLN A 157 13.55 14.21 18.30
CA GLN A 157 13.21 13.27 19.36
C GLN A 157 11.76 12.76 19.22
N PHE A 158 10.83 13.66 18.90
CA PHE A 158 9.44 13.28 18.59
C PHE A 158 9.36 12.32 17.40
N LEU A 159 10.06 12.59 16.29
CA LEU A 159 10.07 11.72 15.11
C LEU A 159 10.70 10.36 15.41
N ILE A 160 11.81 10.31 16.15
CA ILE A 160 12.46 9.07 16.60
C ILE A 160 11.45 8.23 17.40
N ASN A 161 10.71 8.84 18.32
CA ASN A 161 9.68 8.15 19.08
C ASN A 161 8.57 7.62 18.17
N GLN A 162 8.10 8.40 17.19
CA GLN A 162 7.07 7.94 16.24
C GLN A 162 7.54 6.76 15.39
N VAL A 163 8.78 6.81 14.85
CA VAL A 163 9.36 5.70 14.06
C VAL A 163 9.61 4.47 14.95
N GLY A 164 10.05 4.67 16.19
CA GLY A 164 10.23 3.59 17.16
C GLY A 164 8.94 2.83 17.44
N LEU A 165 7.80 3.53 17.50
CA LEU A 165 6.48 2.92 17.71
C LEU A 165 6.02 2.05 16.55
N LEU A 166 6.51 2.30 15.33
CA LEU A 166 6.26 1.42 14.19
C LEU A 166 6.96 0.07 14.33
N ARG A 167 8.05 -0.01 15.12
CA ARG A 167 8.77 -1.27 15.41
C ARG A 167 8.22 -1.99 16.62
N CYS A 168 7.93 -1.23 17.68
CA CYS A 168 7.53 -1.76 18.97
C CYS A 168 6.28 -1.01 19.42
N ASN A 169 5.15 -1.71 19.56
CA ASN A 169 3.89 -1.18 20.11
C ASN A 169 3.99 -0.89 21.62
N ILE A 170 5.05 -0.20 22.04
CA ILE A 170 5.33 0.16 23.43
C ILE A 170 5.41 1.68 23.49
N TYR A 171 4.34 2.28 23.99
CA TYR A 171 4.26 3.73 24.19
C TYR A 171 5.21 4.18 25.29
N SER A 172 6.12 5.09 24.95
CA SER A 172 6.93 5.79 25.94
C SER A 172 6.05 6.69 26.83
N GLU A 173 6.49 7.00 28.06
CA GLU A 173 5.77 7.93 28.94
C GLU A 173 5.52 9.27 28.24
N TYR A 174 6.53 9.79 27.54
CA TYR A 174 6.41 11.00 26.72
C TYR A 174 5.29 10.90 25.66
N THR A 175 5.19 9.77 24.95
CA THR A 175 4.12 9.57 23.96
C THR A 175 2.74 9.58 24.62
N VAL A 176 2.61 8.95 25.79
CA VAL A 176 1.36 8.92 26.55
C VAL A 176 0.97 10.32 27.02
N GLU A 177 1.93 11.11 27.52
CA GLU A 177 1.70 12.50 27.95
C GLU A 177 1.26 13.41 26.80
N VAL A 178 1.90 13.30 25.64
CA VAL A 178 1.52 14.05 24.42
C VAL A 178 0.11 13.64 23.98
N ALA A 179 -0.16 12.33 23.89
CA ALA A 179 -1.48 11.81 23.52
C ALA A 179 -2.57 12.30 24.48
N PHE A 180 -2.30 12.29 25.79
CA PHE A 180 -3.23 12.77 26.80
C PHE A 180 -3.46 14.28 26.72
N SER A 181 -2.41 15.06 26.44
CA SER A 181 -2.52 16.50 26.26
C SER A 181 -3.43 16.86 25.09
N ILE A 182 -3.29 16.17 23.95
CA ILE A 182 -4.18 16.32 22.79
C ILE A 182 -5.62 15.97 23.17
N TYR A 183 -5.81 14.83 23.86
CA TYR A 183 -7.12 14.37 24.31
C TYR A 183 -7.83 15.39 25.23
N LEU A 184 -7.10 15.95 26.20
CA LEU A 184 -7.62 16.97 27.11
C LEU A 184 -7.97 18.27 26.39
N CYS A 185 -7.20 18.66 25.37
CA CYS A 185 -7.51 19.84 24.58
C CYS A 185 -8.75 19.63 23.70
N SER A 186 -8.87 18.47 23.04
CA SER A 186 -10.03 18.13 22.22
C SER A 186 -10.07 16.63 21.92
N SER A 187 -11.03 15.92 22.52
CA SER A 187 -11.25 14.49 22.26
C SER A 187 -11.67 14.20 20.82
N SER A 188 -12.37 15.13 20.17
CA SER A 188 -12.72 15.02 18.74
C SER A 188 -11.46 15.09 17.86
N CYS A 189 -10.56 16.03 18.12
CA CYS A 189 -9.30 16.15 17.39
C CYS A 189 -8.42 14.92 17.60
N TYR A 190 -8.37 14.41 18.83
CA TYR A 190 -7.68 13.17 19.14
C TYR A 190 -8.18 11.99 18.29
N LYS A 191 -9.50 11.82 18.18
CA LYS A 191 -10.11 10.77 17.33
C LYS A 191 -9.80 10.95 15.85
N GLU A 192 -9.77 12.18 15.35
CA GLU A 192 -9.39 12.44 13.97
C GLU A 192 -7.92 12.06 13.71
N ILE A 193 -7.02 12.39 14.63
CA ILE A 193 -5.60 12.01 14.56
C ILE A 193 -5.46 10.48 14.61
N GLU A 194 -6.13 9.81 15.56
CA GLU A 194 -6.18 8.34 15.67
C GLU A 194 -6.66 7.70 14.36
N ASN A 195 -7.79 8.14 13.83
CA ASN A 195 -8.39 7.59 12.61
C ASN A 195 -7.57 7.87 11.34
N SER A 196 -6.87 9.00 11.30
CA SER A 196 -6.03 9.35 10.15
C SER A 196 -4.76 8.49 10.04
N GLY A 197 -4.32 7.88 11.15
CA GLY A 197 -3.06 7.16 11.23
C GLY A 197 -1.83 8.05 11.01
N CYS A 198 -1.96 9.38 11.09
CA CYS A 198 -0.84 10.29 10.86
C CYS A 198 0.20 10.28 11.99
N LEU A 199 -0.23 9.91 13.20
CA LEU A 199 0.64 9.70 14.36
C LEU A 199 0.38 8.32 14.95
N SER A 200 1.45 7.66 15.39
CA SER A 200 1.39 6.43 16.17
C SER A 200 1.08 6.77 17.63
N ILE A 201 -0.19 7.03 17.92
CA ILE A 201 -0.70 7.29 19.27
C ILE A 201 -1.51 6.09 19.78
N PRO A 202 -1.68 5.92 21.11
CA PRO A 202 -2.60 4.92 21.66
C PRO A 202 -4.02 5.13 21.13
N THR A 203 -4.83 4.08 21.14
CA THR A 203 -6.28 4.27 20.97
C THR A 203 -6.88 5.01 22.17
N GLU A 204 -8.03 5.69 22.04
CA GLU A 204 -8.67 6.37 23.18
C GLU A 204 -8.83 5.42 24.38
N LYS A 205 -9.27 4.19 24.11
CA LYS A 205 -9.45 3.14 25.13
C LYS A 205 -8.14 2.72 25.78
N GLU A 206 -7.05 2.68 25.03
CA GLU A 206 -5.73 2.31 25.54
C GLU A 206 -5.09 3.45 26.33
N LEU A 207 -5.22 4.68 25.85
CA LEU A 207 -4.75 5.89 26.53
C LEU A 207 -5.34 5.97 27.95
N LEU A 208 -6.65 5.81 28.09
CA LEU A 208 -7.33 5.84 29.39
C LEU A 208 -6.79 4.75 30.34
N LYS A 209 -6.56 3.53 29.82
CA LYS A 209 -5.94 2.44 30.61
C LYS A 209 -4.52 2.74 31.04
N LEU A 210 -3.71 3.35 30.17
CA LEU A 210 -2.32 3.70 30.47
C LEU A 210 -2.25 4.76 31.58
N ILE A 211 -3.16 5.74 31.55
CA ILE A 211 -3.28 6.78 32.58
C ILE A 211 -3.71 6.18 33.92
N GLU A 212 -4.71 5.30 33.94
CA GLU A 212 -5.14 4.61 35.17
C GLU A 212 -4.01 3.82 35.83
N LYS A 213 -3.23 3.07 35.03
CA LYS A 213 -2.07 2.31 35.53
C LYS A 213 -0.99 3.20 36.13
N SER A 214 -0.78 4.38 35.58
CA SER A 214 0.22 5.33 36.10
C SER A 214 -0.18 5.94 37.44
N SER A 215 -1.49 6.12 37.68
CA SER A 215 -2.04 6.65 38.93
C SER A 215 -1.92 5.66 40.11
N VAL A 216 -2.02 4.36 39.84
CA VAL A 216 -1.97 3.30 40.86
C VAL A 216 -0.56 3.08 41.42
N LYS A 217 0.50 3.40 40.68
CA LYS A 217 1.89 3.23 41.14
C LYS A 217 2.40 4.33 42.09
N LYS A 218 1.62 5.39 42.30
CA LYS A 218 2.01 6.55 43.14
C LYS A 218 1.32 6.58 44.52
N GLY A 219 0.65 5.50 44.93
CA GLY A 219 0.09 5.30 46.28
C GLY A 219 0.74 4.11 46.97
#